data_AF-A0A970DUQ7-F1
#
_entry.id   AF-A0A970DUQ7-F1
#
_cell.length_a   1.000
_cell.length_b   1.000
_cell.length_c   1.000
_cell.angle_alpha   90.00
_cell.angle_beta   90.00
_cell.angle_gamma   90.00
#
_symmetry.space_group_name_H-M   'P 1'
#
loop_
_entity.id
_entity.type
_entity.pdbx_description
1 polymer ?
#
loop_
_entity_poly.entity_id
_entity_poly.type
_entity_poly.pdbx_seq_one_letter_code
_entity_poly.pdbx_strand_id
1 'polypeptide(L)'
;MPLYIEVKNEGKVGEMERLLYEELQGYQGPYAIMSFNPFTLQWFRKNAPEVLRGQLAGSFIVSDYEVEYAGTTRLPWYKKILLENLFLNFISRPHFVVYEINNTTPTRLERLKKLGVPLLGWTVKSKAEYEASKGKFDNLIVDAILPEL
;
A
#
# COMPACT_ATOMS: atom_id res chain seq x y z
N MET A 1 9.36 -10.90 -15.46
CA MET A 1 8.16 -10.88 -14.58
C MET A 1 8.08 -9.51 -13.95
N PRO A 2 6.91 -8.91 -13.69
CA PRO A 2 6.81 -7.71 -12.87
C PRO A 2 6.90 -8.04 -11.37
N LEU A 3 7.48 -7.15 -10.56
CA LEU A 3 7.47 -7.27 -9.09
C LEU A 3 6.64 -6.17 -8.43
N TYR A 4 5.87 -6.56 -7.42
CA TYR A 4 5.16 -5.66 -6.51
C TYR A 4 5.71 -5.89 -5.12
N ILE A 5 6.52 -4.94 -4.62
CA ILE A 5 7.33 -5.13 -3.42
C ILE A 5 6.77 -4.25 -2.31
N GLU A 6 6.28 -4.85 -1.24
CA GLU A 6 5.91 -4.13 -0.02
C GLU A 6 7.14 -3.94 0.88
N VAL A 7 7.42 -2.70 1.26
CA VAL A 7 8.47 -2.35 2.22
C VAL A 7 7.84 -2.08 3.58
N LYS A 8 8.12 -2.97 4.52
CA LYS A 8 7.68 -2.88 5.92
C LYS A 8 8.81 -2.33 6.79
N ASN A 9 8.93 -0.99 6.84
CA ASN A 9 9.88 -0.31 7.70
C ASN A 9 9.16 0.39 8.86
N GLU A 10 9.22 -0.24 10.05
CA GLU A 10 8.72 0.34 11.30
C GLU A 10 9.79 1.17 12.05
N GLY A 11 11.06 1.12 11.58
CA GLY A 11 12.20 1.80 12.17
C GLY A 11 12.54 3.12 11.49
N LYS A 12 13.84 3.48 11.55
CA LYS A 12 14.35 4.68 10.87
C LYS A 12 14.39 4.45 9.36
N VAL A 13 13.73 5.34 8.62
CA VAL A 13 13.79 5.37 7.15
C VAL A 13 15.18 5.77 6.68
N GLY A 14 15.71 5.03 5.71
CA GLY A 14 16.91 5.37 4.96
C GLY A 14 17.76 4.17 4.58
N GLU A 15 18.16 3.36 5.56
CA GLU A 15 19.10 2.26 5.33
C GLU A 15 18.44 1.09 4.59
N MET A 16 17.27 0.64 5.05
CA MET A 16 16.51 -0.42 4.40
C MET A 16 16.14 -0.04 2.96
N GLU A 17 15.67 1.19 2.74
CA GLU A 17 15.29 1.66 1.42
C GLU A 17 16.49 1.76 0.46
N ARG A 18 17.65 2.22 0.97
CA ARG A 18 18.90 2.25 0.20
C ARG A 18 19.34 0.85 -0.21
N LEU A 19 19.40 -0.08 0.75
CA LEU A 19 19.83 -1.46 0.50
C LEU A 19 18.89 -2.17 -0.49
N LEU A 20 17.58 -2.00 -0.33
CA LEU A 20 16.62 -2.54 -1.29
C LEU A 20 16.82 -1.96 -2.69
N TYR A 21 17.02 -0.64 -2.81
CA TYR A 21 17.24 0.00 -4.10
C TYR A 21 18.53 -0.49 -4.78
N GLU A 22 19.60 -0.69 -4.00
CA GLU A 22 20.87 -1.26 -4.47
C GLU A 22 20.70 -2.70 -4.96
N GLU A 23 19.98 -3.54 -4.21
CA GLU A 23 19.69 -4.93 -4.61
C GLU A 23 18.89 -4.98 -5.93
N LEU A 24 17.96 -4.04 -6.11
CA LEU A 24 17.10 -3.98 -7.30
C LEU A 24 17.81 -3.41 -8.54
N GLN A 25 19.04 -2.88 -8.44
CA GLN A 25 19.79 -2.37 -9.61
C GLN A 25 20.04 -3.46 -10.66
N GLY A 26 20.19 -4.72 -10.23
CA GLY A 26 20.39 -5.86 -11.13
C GLY A 26 19.11 -6.38 -11.77
N TYR A 27 17.93 -5.93 -11.31
CA TYR A 27 16.66 -6.45 -11.78
C TYR A 27 16.21 -5.76 -13.07
N GLN A 28 16.17 -6.52 -14.18
CA GLN A 28 15.80 -5.99 -15.49
C GLN A 28 14.28 -5.94 -15.74
N GLY A 29 13.47 -6.51 -14.85
CA GLY A 29 12.00 -6.47 -14.96
C GLY A 29 11.41 -5.18 -14.39
N PRO A 30 10.17 -4.82 -14.77
CA PRO A 30 9.48 -3.72 -14.12
C PRO A 30 9.19 -4.06 -12.66
N TYR A 31 9.32 -3.08 -11.77
CA TYR A 31 8.93 -3.24 -10.38
C TYR A 31 8.27 -1.97 -9.84
N ALA A 32 7.44 -2.17 -8.81
CA ALA A 32 6.86 -1.10 -8.03
C ALA A 32 7.13 -1.35 -6.55
N ILE A 33 7.44 -0.27 -5.83
CA ILE A 33 7.56 -0.29 -4.38
C ILE A 33 6.26 0.20 -3.75
N MET A 34 5.84 -0.43 -2.67
CA MET A 34 4.70 0.01 -1.87
C MET A 34 5.05 0.05 -0.40
N SER A 35 4.38 0.91 0.36
CA SER A 35 4.50 0.90 1.81
C SER A 35 3.30 1.57 2.45
N PHE A 36 2.97 1.16 3.68
CA PHE A 36 2.09 1.92 4.56
C PHE A 36 2.80 3.17 5.12
N ASN A 37 4.13 3.16 5.18
CA ASN A 37 4.94 4.27 5.71
C ASN A 37 5.17 5.32 4.60
N PRO A 38 4.56 6.52 4.67
CA PRO A 38 4.73 7.54 3.64
C PRO A 38 6.16 8.09 3.58
N PHE A 39 6.95 7.95 4.65
CA PHE A 39 8.35 8.40 4.67
C PHE A 39 9.27 7.44 3.92
N THR A 40 8.99 6.13 3.94
CA THR A 40 9.65 5.15 3.05
C THR A 40 9.45 5.56 1.60
N LEU A 41 8.21 5.88 1.19
CA LEU A 41 7.92 6.33 -0.17
C LEU A 41 8.52 7.70 -0.48
N GLN A 42 8.61 8.60 0.51
CA GLN A 42 9.32 9.87 0.38
C GLN A 42 10.82 9.65 0.10
N TRP A 43 11.44 8.65 0.74
CA TRP A 43 12.83 8.32 0.47
C TRP A 43 13.02 7.94 -1.00
N PHE A 44 12.20 7.04 -1.53
CA PHE A 44 12.26 6.68 -2.95
C PHE A 44 11.97 7.88 -3.85
N ARG A 45 10.96 8.71 -3.51
CA ARG A 45 10.70 9.96 -4.25
C ARG A 45 11.93 10.87 -4.36
N LYS A 46 12.76 10.95 -3.31
CA LYS A 46 13.92 11.85 -3.26
C LYS A 46 15.19 11.24 -3.87
N ASN A 47 15.42 9.95 -3.66
CA ASN A 47 16.69 9.29 -3.98
C ASN A 47 16.63 8.40 -5.22
N ALA A 48 15.43 7.94 -5.60
CA ALA A 48 15.18 7.06 -6.74
C ALA A 48 13.83 7.44 -7.41
N PRO A 49 13.70 8.69 -7.91
CA PRO A 49 12.42 9.23 -8.40
C PRO A 49 11.81 8.45 -9.57
N GLU A 50 12.63 7.73 -10.32
CA GLU A 50 12.27 6.84 -11.42
C GLU A 50 11.52 5.58 -10.96
N VAL A 51 11.66 5.20 -9.69
CA VAL A 51 10.99 4.03 -9.12
C VAL A 51 9.48 4.28 -8.98
N LEU A 52 8.69 3.40 -9.58
CA LEU A 52 7.23 3.41 -9.43
C LEU A 52 6.88 3.11 -7.97
N ARG A 53 5.99 3.91 -7.36
CA ARG A 53 5.74 3.85 -5.92
C ARG A 53 4.25 4.01 -5.59
N GLY A 54 3.75 3.17 -4.71
CA GLY A 54 2.35 3.11 -4.31
C GLY A 54 2.13 3.30 -2.82
N GLN A 55 1.13 4.08 -2.43
CA GLN A 55 0.76 4.23 -1.03
C GLN A 55 -0.25 3.16 -0.62
N LEU A 56 0.12 2.29 0.31
CA LEU A 56 -0.80 1.38 0.98
C LEU A 56 -1.56 2.13 2.07
N ALA A 57 -2.87 1.88 2.17
CA ALA A 57 -3.71 2.36 3.25
C ALA A 57 -4.90 1.44 3.49
N GLY A 58 -5.48 1.53 4.68
CA GLY A 58 -6.60 0.72 5.12
C GLY A 58 -7.07 1.13 6.50
N SER A 59 -7.72 0.21 7.21
CA SER A 59 -8.27 0.41 8.55
C SER A 59 -7.22 0.49 9.64
N PHE A 60 -6.03 -0.08 9.40
CA PHE A 60 -4.97 -0.23 10.41
C PHE A 60 -5.50 -0.86 11.71
N ILE A 61 -6.52 -1.72 11.58
CA ILE A 61 -7.01 -2.56 12.67
C ILE A 61 -6.04 -3.74 12.75
N VAL A 62 -5.48 -3.95 13.94
CA VAL A 62 -4.56 -5.05 14.23
C VAL A 62 -5.14 -5.87 15.38
N SER A 63 -5.17 -7.17 15.20
CA SER A 63 -5.61 -8.14 16.19
C SER A 63 -4.62 -8.23 17.37
N ASP A 64 -5.05 -8.77 18.51
CA ASP A 64 -4.13 -9.06 19.63
C ASP A 64 -3.04 -10.04 19.20
N TYR A 65 -3.38 -11.02 18.36
CA TYR A 65 -2.42 -11.97 17.80
C TYR A 65 -1.30 -11.28 17.01
N GLU A 66 -1.63 -10.31 16.16
CA GLU A 66 -0.63 -9.58 15.38
C GLU A 66 0.32 -8.76 16.26
N VAL A 67 -0.19 -8.24 17.38
CA VAL A 67 0.61 -7.48 18.34
C VAL A 67 1.54 -8.39 19.14
N GLU A 68 1.02 -9.52 19.62
CA GLU A 68 1.75 -10.41 20.52
C GLU A 68 2.71 -11.34 19.78
N TYR A 69 2.32 -11.85 18.61
CA TYR A 69 3.03 -12.92 17.91
C TYR A 69 3.60 -12.52 16.54
N ALA A 70 3.06 -11.47 15.89
CA ALA A 70 3.57 -11.00 14.60
C ALA A 70 4.42 -9.71 14.71
N GLY A 71 4.70 -9.24 15.92
CA GLY A 71 5.55 -8.07 16.18
C GLY A 71 4.99 -6.74 15.67
N THR A 72 3.68 -6.67 15.41
CA THR A 72 3.04 -5.47 14.85
C THR A 72 2.69 -4.47 15.95
N THR A 73 3.06 -3.20 15.79
CA THR A 73 2.73 -2.17 16.78
C THR A 73 1.37 -1.53 16.55
N ARG A 74 0.55 -1.40 17.61
CA ARG A 74 -0.70 -0.63 17.55
C ARG A 74 -0.42 0.85 17.30
N LEU A 75 -0.95 1.36 16.20
CA LEU A 75 -0.89 2.78 15.91
C LEU A 75 -1.80 3.58 16.85
N PRO A 76 -1.34 4.72 17.39
CA PRO A 76 -2.20 5.70 18.04
C PRO A 76 -3.33 6.15 17.10
N TRP A 77 -4.51 6.43 17.66
CA TRP A 77 -5.73 6.76 16.90
C TRP A 77 -5.52 7.90 15.89
N TYR A 78 -4.76 8.94 16.26
CA TYR A 78 -4.50 10.09 15.38
C TYR A 78 -3.64 9.71 14.17
N LYS A 79 -2.68 8.78 14.35
CA LYS A 79 -1.87 8.26 13.22
C LYS A 79 -2.72 7.41 12.30
N LYS A 80 -3.65 6.61 12.84
CA LYS A 80 -4.60 5.84 12.03
C LYS A 80 -5.42 6.77 11.13
N ILE A 81 -6.04 7.80 11.70
CA ILE A 81 -6.81 8.79 10.92
C ILE A 81 -5.93 9.43 9.84
N LEU A 82 -4.72 9.85 10.19
CA LEU A 82 -3.80 10.50 9.25
C LEU A 82 -3.47 9.61 8.04
N LEU A 83 -3.16 8.33 8.28
CA LEU A 83 -2.75 7.38 7.25
C LEU A 83 -3.93 6.83 6.45
N GLU A 84 -5.03 6.47 7.13
CA GLU A 84 -6.27 5.98 6.52
C GLU A 84 -6.88 7.00 5.56
N ASN A 85 -6.73 8.29 5.86
CA ASN A 85 -7.19 9.39 5.01
C ASN A 85 -6.11 9.94 4.07
N LEU A 86 -4.95 9.29 3.99
CA LEU A 86 -3.87 9.62 3.05
C LEU A 86 -3.37 11.07 3.14
N PHE A 87 -3.47 11.68 4.33
CA PHE A 87 -3.12 13.09 4.53
C PHE A 87 -1.64 13.39 4.32
N LEU A 88 -0.77 12.38 4.32
CA LEU A 88 0.66 12.52 4.06
C LEU A 88 1.05 12.28 2.59
N ASN A 89 0.09 12.07 1.68
CA ASN A 89 0.40 11.80 0.26
C ASN A 89 1.12 12.95 -0.45
N PHE A 90 1.00 14.19 0.03
CA PHE A 90 1.78 15.31 -0.52
C PHE A 90 3.30 15.12 -0.29
N ILE A 91 3.69 14.36 0.74
CA ILE A 91 5.06 14.02 1.08
C ILE A 91 5.56 12.90 0.16
N SER A 92 4.81 11.81 0.02
CA SER A 92 5.21 10.64 -0.76
C SER A 92 4.98 10.81 -2.28
N ARG A 93 4.03 11.66 -2.69
CA ARG A 93 3.53 11.82 -4.07
C ARG A 93 3.49 10.47 -4.81
N PRO A 94 2.65 9.53 -4.35
CA PRO A 94 2.62 8.20 -4.92
C PRO A 94 2.10 8.24 -6.35
N HIS A 95 2.53 7.28 -7.16
CA HIS A 95 2.06 7.10 -8.54
C HIS A 95 0.73 6.35 -8.59
N PHE A 96 0.36 5.64 -7.52
CA PHE A 96 -0.92 4.94 -7.36
C PHE A 96 -1.22 4.74 -5.87
N VAL A 97 -2.48 4.44 -5.53
CA VAL A 97 -2.92 4.13 -4.17
C VAL A 97 -3.44 2.71 -4.13
N VAL A 98 -3.16 2.00 -3.04
CA VAL A 98 -3.65 0.64 -2.79
C VAL A 98 -4.41 0.63 -1.48
N TYR A 99 -5.73 0.44 -1.55
CA TYR A 99 -6.64 0.69 -0.43
C TYR A 99 -7.43 -0.55 0.00
N GLU A 100 -7.67 -0.71 1.30
CA GLU A 100 -8.37 -1.87 1.85
C GLU A 100 -9.84 -1.88 1.41
N ILE A 101 -10.28 -2.90 0.65
CA ILE A 101 -11.61 -3.01 0.05
C ILE A 101 -12.72 -2.97 1.11
N ASN A 102 -12.50 -3.64 2.24
CA ASN A 102 -13.45 -3.75 3.34
C ASN A 102 -13.51 -2.48 4.20
N ASN A 103 -12.61 -1.53 3.97
CA ASN A 103 -12.61 -0.22 4.62
C ASN A 103 -13.07 0.91 3.68
N THR A 104 -13.99 0.60 2.74
CA THR A 104 -14.49 1.58 1.78
C THR A 104 -15.98 1.86 1.88
N THR A 105 -16.32 3.16 1.83
CA THR A 105 -17.68 3.68 1.60
C THR A 105 -17.71 4.37 0.23
N PRO A 106 -18.90 4.59 -0.38
CA PRO A 106 -19.00 5.33 -1.64
C PRO A 106 -18.33 6.71 -1.59
N THR A 107 -18.53 7.45 -0.50
CA THR A 107 -17.92 8.78 -0.28
C THR A 107 -16.41 8.71 -0.16
N ARG A 108 -15.88 7.68 0.51
CA ARG A 108 -14.44 7.46 0.61
C ARG A 108 -13.83 7.11 -0.73
N LEU A 109 -14.44 6.21 -1.49
CA LEU A 109 -13.98 5.86 -2.84
C LEU A 109 -13.93 7.08 -3.76
N GLU A 110 -14.97 7.92 -3.73
CA GLU A 110 -14.99 9.15 -4.52
C GLU A 110 -13.82 10.08 -4.15
N ARG A 111 -13.54 10.26 -2.84
CA ARG A 111 -12.40 11.05 -2.37
C ARG A 111 -11.05 10.45 -2.80
N LEU A 112 -10.92 9.13 -2.73
CA LEU A 112 -9.70 8.43 -3.18
C LEU A 112 -9.48 8.61 -4.68
N LYS A 113 -10.54 8.48 -5.50
CA LYS A 113 -10.48 8.71 -6.95
C LYS A 113 -10.11 10.16 -7.30
N LYS A 114 -10.53 11.14 -6.49
CA LYS A 114 -10.13 12.56 -6.64
C LYS A 114 -8.64 12.81 -6.45
N LEU A 115 -7.85 11.84 -5.96
CA LEU A 115 -6.39 11.95 -5.94
C LEU A 115 -5.76 11.93 -7.34
N GLY A 116 -6.51 11.51 -8.37
CA GLY A 116 -6.05 11.58 -9.76
C GLY A 116 -4.96 10.58 -10.12
N VAL A 117 -4.78 9.53 -9.31
CA VAL A 117 -3.85 8.42 -9.54
C VAL A 117 -4.62 7.10 -9.51
N PRO A 118 -4.11 6.04 -10.19
CA PRO A 118 -4.75 4.72 -10.14
C PRO A 118 -5.01 4.26 -8.70
N LEU A 119 -6.18 3.69 -8.48
CA LEU A 119 -6.67 3.21 -7.20
C LEU A 119 -6.89 1.69 -7.27
N LEU A 120 -6.04 0.94 -6.59
CA LEU A 120 -6.10 -0.51 -6.48
C LEU A 120 -6.73 -0.92 -5.15
N GLY A 121 -7.37 -2.09 -5.12
CA GLY A 121 -7.97 -2.66 -3.91
C GLY A 121 -7.18 -3.86 -3.36
N TRP A 122 -7.08 -3.99 -2.03
CA TRP A 122 -6.55 -5.18 -1.31
C TRP A 122 -7.43 -5.45 -0.07
N THR A 123 -7.44 -6.57 0.66
CA THR A 123 -7.06 -7.94 0.34
C THR A 123 -8.33 -8.66 -0.14
N VAL A 124 -8.44 -8.98 -1.42
CA VAL A 124 -9.60 -9.74 -1.92
C VAL A 124 -9.35 -11.22 -1.64
N LYS A 125 -10.18 -11.81 -0.76
CA LYS A 125 -10.01 -13.20 -0.26
C LYS A 125 -11.11 -14.15 -0.74
N SER A 126 -12.11 -13.65 -1.48
CA SER A 126 -13.19 -14.46 -2.04
C SER A 126 -13.64 -13.95 -3.41
N LYS A 127 -14.22 -14.84 -4.21
CA LYS A 127 -14.88 -14.46 -5.47
C LYS A 127 -16.02 -13.47 -5.25
N ALA A 128 -16.75 -13.58 -4.13
CA ALA A 128 -17.80 -12.64 -3.77
C ALA A 128 -17.24 -11.23 -3.51
N GLU A 129 -16.12 -11.10 -2.77
CA GLU A 129 -15.42 -9.83 -2.56
C GLU A 129 -14.87 -9.26 -3.88
N TYR A 130 -14.36 -10.12 -4.76
CA TYR A 130 -13.88 -9.73 -6.08
C TYR A 130 -15.01 -9.10 -6.90
N GLU A 131 -16.12 -9.81 -7.10
CA GLU A 131 -17.26 -9.32 -7.88
C GLU A 131 -17.87 -8.05 -7.27
N ALA A 132 -17.95 -7.96 -5.94
CA ALA A 132 -18.43 -6.77 -5.26
C ALA A 132 -17.48 -5.56 -5.38
N SER A 133 -16.19 -5.78 -5.61
CA SER A 133 -15.16 -4.73 -5.70
C SER A 133 -14.79 -4.38 -7.15
N LYS A 134 -15.10 -5.27 -8.10
CA LYS A 134 -14.87 -5.09 -9.53
C LYS A 134 -15.58 -3.82 -10.01
N GLY A 135 -14.86 -2.96 -10.73
CA GLY A 135 -15.36 -1.66 -11.21
C GLY A 135 -15.35 -0.54 -10.17
N LYS A 136 -15.14 -0.82 -8.87
CA LYS A 136 -14.90 0.22 -7.85
C LYS A 136 -13.44 0.68 -7.88
N PHE A 137 -12.53 -0.24 -8.15
CA PHE A 137 -11.08 -0.05 -8.24
C PHE A 137 -10.59 -0.28 -9.67
N ASP A 138 -9.45 0.31 -10.02
CA ASP A 138 -8.80 0.13 -11.32
C ASP A 138 -8.15 -1.26 -11.44
N ASN A 139 -7.73 -1.85 -10.31
CA ASN A 139 -7.30 -3.24 -10.22
C ASN A 139 -7.45 -3.78 -8.78
N LEU A 140 -7.34 -5.10 -8.61
CA LEU A 140 -7.50 -5.78 -7.33
C LEU A 140 -6.31 -6.71 -7.06
N ILE A 141 -5.76 -6.63 -5.85
CA ILE A 141 -4.78 -7.58 -5.31
C ILE A 141 -5.57 -8.68 -4.61
N VAL A 142 -5.45 -9.88 -5.16
CA VAL A 142 -6.19 -11.08 -4.76
C VAL A 142 -5.27 -12.04 -4.02
N ASP A 143 -5.81 -12.75 -3.03
CA ASP A 143 -5.08 -13.82 -2.37
C ASP A 143 -4.87 -15.01 -3.31
N ALA A 144 -3.71 -15.65 -3.24
CA ALA A 144 -3.31 -16.75 -4.13
C ALA A 144 -4.20 -17.99 -3.99
N ILE A 145 -4.97 -18.09 -2.90
CA ILE A 145 -5.86 -19.21 -2.60
C ILE A 145 -7.17 -19.12 -3.41
N LEU A 146 -7.37 -18.10 -4.24
CA LEU A 146 -8.50 -18.00 -5.16
C LEU A 146 -8.18 -18.73 -6.46
N PRO A 147 -8.56 -20.02 -6.62
CA PRO A 147 -8.02 -20.85 -7.70
C PRO A 147 -8.69 -20.55 -9.06
N GLU A 148 -9.78 -19.76 -9.07
CA GLU A 148 -10.67 -19.58 -10.23
C GLU A 148 -11.32 -18.18 -10.29
N LEU A 149 -10.50 -17.13 -10.39
CA LEU A 149 -10.95 -15.79 -10.80
C LEU A 149 -10.80 -15.58 -12.31
#